data_AF-A0A2N1JPZ3-F1
#
_entry.id   AF-A0A2N1JPZ3-F1
#
_cell.length_a   1.000
_cell.length_b   1.000
_cell.length_c   1.000
_cell.angle_alpha   90.00
_cell.angle_beta   90.00
_cell.angle_gamma   90.00
#
_symmetry.space_group_name_H-M   'P 1'
#
loop_
_entity.id
_entity.type
_entity.pdbx_description
1 polymer ?
#
loop_
_entity_poly.entity_id
_entity_poly.type
_entity_poly.pdbx_seq_one_letter_code
_entity_poly.pdbx_strand_id
1 'polypeptide(L)'
;QLLENYDLNWLIKNKLGRACSKYFNDSPYQMLNAAYPNRFKEWELKNVPKNFWTKEKSSMALRWWIEEKEKLTTTCLLDVYSREWLRERNLSTPLLKYWDSNIYQMLNETYPNRIREWELKRVPNEFWNNKEKSIKIFKQIIK
;
A
#
# COMPACT_ATOMS: atom_id res chain seq x y z
N GLN A 1 11.39 10.73 -8.19
CA GLN A 1 12.73 11.34 -8.01
C GLN A 1 12.98 11.88 -6.59
N LEU A 2 12.24 12.88 -6.07
CA LEU A 2 12.51 13.41 -4.71
C LEU A 2 12.15 12.40 -3.59
N LEU A 3 10.91 11.91 -3.57
CA LEU A 3 10.40 11.06 -2.48
C LEU A 3 11.10 9.70 -2.36
N GLU A 4 11.71 9.21 -3.44
CA GLU A 4 12.49 7.98 -3.45
C GLU A 4 13.77 8.07 -2.60
N ASN A 5 14.32 9.28 -2.47
CA ASN A 5 15.58 9.54 -1.79
C ASN A 5 15.42 10.46 -0.57
N TYR A 6 14.22 11.02 -0.35
CA TYR A 6 13.98 11.96 0.74
C TYR A 6 13.68 11.21 2.03
N ASP A 7 14.61 11.31 2.98
CA ASP A 7 14.51 10.82 4.34
C ASP A 7 15.37 11.67 5.29
N LEU A 8 15.51 11.23 6.54
CA LEU A 8 16.33 11.93 7.53
C LEU A 8 17.81 12.00 7.12
N ASN A 9 18.35 10.95 6.48
CA ASN A 9 19.73 10.94 6.01
C ASN A 9 19.94 11.96 4.88
N TRP A 10 18.97 12.09 3.97
CA TRP A 10 18.98 13.11 2.93
C TRP A 10 18.99 14.51 3.54
N LEU A 11 18.18 14.77 4.58
CA LEU A 11 18.18 16.05 5.31
C LEU A 11 19.53 16.32 5.98
N ILE A 12 20.13 15.32 6.63
CA ILE A 12 21.46 15.44 7.26
C ILE A 12 22.52 15.77 6.19
N LYS A 13 22.52 15.07 5.06
CA LYS A 13 23.46 15.30 3.95
C LYS A 13 23.36 16.72 3.39
N ASN A 14 22.17 17.31 3.39
CA ASN A 14 21.92 18.67 2.93
C ASN A 14 22.03 19.73 4.04
N LYS A 15 22.66 19.40 5.19
CA LYS A 15 22.86 20.31 6.33
C LYS A 15 21.54 20.80 6.98
N LEU A 16 20.43 20.10 6.73
CA LEU A 16 19.10 20.39 7.28
C LEU A 16 18.75 19.53 8.50
N GLY A 17 19.57 18.52 8.84
CA GLY A 17 19.30 17.60 9.96
C GLY A 17 19.05 18.31 11.30
N ARG A 18 19.85 19.32 11.65
CA ARG A 18 19.64 20.11 12.89
C ARG A 18 18.33 20.89 12.88
N ALA A 19 17.93 21.43 11.73
CA ALA A 19 16.66 22.14 11.60
C ALA A 19 15.48 21.17 11.72
N CYS A 20 15.58 20.00 11.08
CA CYS A 20 14.60 18.92 11.19
C CYS A 20 14.44 18.46 12.65
N SER A 21 15.54 18.24 13.36
CA SER A 21 15.51 17.83 14.76
C SER A 21 14.86 18.90 15.65
N LYS A 22 15.33 20.15 15.54
CA LYS A 22 14.91 21.25 16.42
C LYS A 22 13.46 21.66 16.26
N TYR A 23 12.94 21.66 15.02
CA TYR A 23 11.62 22.23 14.72
C TYR A 23 10.58 21.18 14.31
N PHE A 24 11.01 19.96 13.98
CA PHE A 24 10.17 18.93 13.40
C PHE A 24 10.39 17.55 14.03
N ASN A 25 10.93 17.48 15.25
CA ASN A 25 11.08 16.24 16.04
C ASN A 25 11.69 15.06 15.25
N ASP A 26 12.72 15.34 14.45
CA ASP A 26 13.38 14.34 13.59
C ASP A 26 12.41 13.65 12.61
N SER A 27 11.33 14.32 12.22
CA SER A 27 10.35 13.86 11.25
C SER A 27 10.56 14.52 9.88
N PRO A 28 11.14 13.80 8.90
CA PRO A 28 11.29 14.32 7.55
C PRO A 28 9.95 14.70 6.91
N TYR A 29 8.89 13.95 7.23
CA TYR A 29 7.55 14.27 6.75
C TYR A 29 7.03 15.58 7.31
N GLN A 30 7.17 15.85 8.62
CA GLN A 30 6.69 17.11 9.19
C GLN A 30 7.36 18.31 8.54
N MET A 31 8.68 18.22 8.30
CA MET A 31 9.40 19.27 7.58
C MET A 31 8.92 19.41 6.13
N LEU A 32 8.68 18.30 5.43
CA LEU A 32 8.19 18.31 4.05
C LEU A 32 6.78 18.90 3.94
N ASN A 33 5.88 18.51 4.84
CA ASN A 33 4.51 18.99 4.88
C ASN A 33 4.42 20.45 5.34
N ALA A 34 5.36 20.93 6.17
CA ALA A 34 5.45 22.36 6.49
C ALA A 34 5.86 23.20 5.27
N ALA A 35 6.77 22.69 4.43
CA ALA A 35 7.19 23.37 3.20
C ALA A 35 6.13 23.29 2.09
N TYR A 36 5.41 22.16 1.99
CA TYR A 36 4.36 21.93 1.00
C TYR A 36 3.10 21.34 1.67
N PRO A 37 2.28 22.19 2.30
CA PRO A 37 1.10 21.74 3.05
C PRO A 37 0.16 20.89 2.21
N ASN A 38 -0.20 19.71 2.74
CA ASN A 38 -1.16 18.77 2.17
C ASN A 38 -0.81 18.22 0.78
N ARG A 39 0.42 18.46 0.30
CA ARG A 39 0.85 18.03 -1.03
C ARG A 39 1.22 16.55 -1.08
N PHE A 40 1.77 16.02 0.00
CA PHE A 40 2.26 14.65 0.10
C PHE A 40 1.60 13.94 1.28
N LYS A 41 1.40 12.62 1.17
CA LYS A 41 0.99 11.75 2.27
C LYS A 41 2.21 11.08 2.89
N GLU A 42 2.13 10.81 4.20
CA GLU A 42 3.22 10.15 4.95
C GLU A 42 3.68 8.85 4.33
N TRP A 43 2.74 8.04 3.83
CA TRP A 43 3.02 6.75 3.20
C TRP A 43 3.65 6.84 1.80
N GLU A 44 3.71 8.03 1.20
CA GLU A 44 4.46 8.22 -0.05
C GLU A 44 5.98 8.26 0.19
N LEU A 45 6.43 8.52 1.42
CA LEU A 45 7.85 8.49 1.77
C LEU A 45 8.33 7.04 1.87
N LYS A 46 9.55 6.80 1.41
CA LYS A 46 10.21 5.48 1.49
C LYS A 46 10.32 4.95 2.91
N ASN A 47 10.58 5.85 3.86
CA ASN A 47 10.76 5.52 5.27
C ASN A 47 9.71 6.27 6.10
N VAL A 48 8.90 5.50 6.82
CA VAL A 48 7.93 6.01 7.80
C VAL A 48 8.40 5.66 9.22
N PRO A 49 7.99 6.43 10.26
CA PRO A 49 8.39 6.16 11.64
C PRO A 49 8.07 4.74 12.12
N LYS A 50 8.82 4.28 13.13
CA LYS A 50 8.50 3.02 13.83
C LYS A 50 7.08 3.11 14.39
N ASN A 51 6.27 2.06 14.18
CA ASN A 51 4.85 2.00 14.54
C ASN A 51 3.91 2.94 13.78
N PHE A 52 4.35 3.53 12.66
CA PHE A 52 3.50 4.37 11.83
C PHE A 52 2.25 3.64 11.32
N TRP A 53 2.42 2.42 10.82
CA TRP A 53 1.36 1.62 10.24
C TRP A 53 0.41 1.08 11.31
N THR A 54 -0.88 1.38 11.12
CA THR A 54 -2.03 0.67 11.71
C THR A 54 -2.81 -0.01 10.59
N LYS A 55 -3.73 -0.92 10.92
CA LYS A 55 -4.54 -1.62 9.92
C LYS A 55 -5.41 -0.62 9.14
N GLU A 56 -5.99 0.35 9.82
CA GLU A 56 -6.82 1.42 9.26
C GLU A 56 -6.01 2.32 8.32
N LYS A 57 -4.84 2.80 8.76
CA LYS A 57 -3.95 3.61 7.92
C LYS A 57 -3.51 2.87 6.66
N SER A 58 -3.28 1.57 6.77
CA SER A 58 -2.88 0.74 5.64
C SER A 58 -4.00 0.64 4.60
N SER A 59 -5.25 0.45 5.04
CA SER A 59 -6.41 0.51 4.14
C SER A 59 -6.63 1.91 3.56
N MET A 60 -6.44 2.98 4.32
CA MET A 60 -6.53 4.35 3.81
C MET A 60 -5.48 4.62 2.74
N ALA A 61 -4.23 4.20 2.97
CA ALA A 61 -3.14 4.34 2.01
C ALA A 61 -3.44 3.55 0.72
N LEU A 62 -3.93 2.32 0.85
CA LEU A 62 -4.34 1.51 -0.30
C LEU A 62 -5.44 2.19 -1.13
N ARG A 63 -6.52 2.67 -0.48
CA ARG A 63 -7.58 3.40 -1.19
C ARG A 63 -7.05 4.65 -1.87
N TRP A 64 -6.21 5.42 -1.20
CA TRP A 64 -5.63 6.63 -1.76
C TRP A 64 -4.78 6.34 -3.02
N TRP A 65 -3.99 5.26 -3.01
CA TRP A 65 -3.24 4.86 -4.21
C TRP A 65 -4.17 4.48 -5.37
N ILE A 66 -5.20 3.67 -5.09
CA ILE A 66 -6.13 3.18 -6.10
C ILE A 66 -7.02 4.29 -6.65
N GLU A 67 -7.66 5.07 -5.78
CA GLU A 67 -8.74 6.00 -6.13
C GLU A 67 -8.21 7.38 -6.49
N GLU A 68 -7.25 7.89 -5.74
CA GLU A 68 -6.83 9.29 -5.86
C GLU A 68 -5.58 9.44 -6.73
N LYS A 69 -4.56 8.64 -6.45
CA LYS A 69 -3.24 8.78 -7.07
C LYS A 69 -3.21 8.18 -8.47
N GLU A 70 -3.71 6.96 -8.64
CA GLU A 70 -3.68 6.24 -9.92
C GLU A 70 -5.04 6.14 -10.61
N LYS A 71 -6.13 6.41 -9.89
CA LYS A 71 -7.51 6.40 -10.42
C LYS A 71 -7.82 5.10 -11.18
N LEU A 72 -7.42 3.98 -10.60
CA LEU A 72 -7.57 2.65 -11.19
C LEU A 72 -9.06 2.28 -11.23
N THR A 73 -9.52 1.95 -12.43
CA THR A 73 -10.81 1.26 -12.59
C THR A 73 -10.68 -0.17 -12.06
N THR A 74 -11.80 -0.82 -11.73
CA THR A 74 -11.80 -2.21 -11.27
C THR A 74 -11.05 -3.13 -12.22
N THR A 75 -11.24 -2.98 -13.53
CA THR A 75 -10.56 -3.83 -14.53
C THR A 75 -9.05 -3.61 -14.55
N CYS A 76 -8.59 -2.37 -14.47
CA CYS A 76 -7.15 -2.07 -14.39
C CYS A 76 -6.55 -2.59 -13.09
N LEU A 77 -7.27 -2.42 -11.97
CA LEU A 77 -6.84 -2.89 -10.66
C LEU A 77 -6.60 -4.41 -10.67
N LEU A 78 -7.51 -5.20 -11.26
CA LEU A 78 -7.35 -6.65 -11.32
C LEU A 78 -6.10 -7.11 -12.10
N ASP A 79 -5.64 -6.33 -13.08
CA ASP A 79 -4.46 -6.66 -13.88
C ASP A 79 -3.13 -6.23 -13.20
N VAL A 80 -3.14 -5.09 -12.51
CA VAL A 80 -1.91 -4.53 -11.90
C VAL A 80 -1.71 -4.92 -10.44
N TYR A 81 -2.78 -5.24 -9.71
CA TYR A 81 -2.71 -5.49 -8.27
C TYR A 81 -1.92 -6.77 -7.96
N SER A 82 -0.70 -6.58 -7.45
CA SER A 82 0.23 -7.65 -7.12
C SER A 82 1.07 -7.29 -5.89
N ARG A 83 1.88 -8.26 -5.43
CA ARG A 83 2.86 -8.01 -4.36
C ARG A 83 3.89 -6.95 -4.78
N GLU A 84 4.30 -6.95 -6.04
CA GLU A 84 5.22 -5.97 -6.62
C GLU A 84 4.58 -4.58 -6.65
N TRP A 85 3.32 -4.48 -7.09
CA TRP A 85 2.56 -3.22 -7.08
C TRP A 85 2.46 -2.63 -5.67
N LEU A 86 2.16 -3.46 -4.66
CA LEU A 86 2.13 -3.03 -3.25
C LEU A 86 3.53 -2.59 -2.75
N ARG A 87 4.60 -3.28 -3.18
CA ARG A 87 5.97 -2.96 -2.79
C ARG A 87 6.42 -1.60 -3.31
N GLU A 88 6.14 -1.30 -4.57
CA GLU A 88 6.45 0.00 -5.19
C GLU A 88 5.74 1.18 -4.50
N ARG A 89 4.67 0.89 -3.75
CA ARG A 89 3.83 1.86 -3.03
C ARG A 89 4.10 1.89 -1.52
N ASN A 90 5.21 1.29 -1.09
CA ASN A 90 5.62 1.17 0.31
C ASN A 90 4.60 0.42 1.21
N LEU A 91 3.75 -0.43 0.63
CA LEU A 91 2.72 -1.20 1.35
C LEU A 91 3.17 -2.60 1.75
N SER A 92 4.42 -3.02 1.48
CA SER A 92 4.92 -4.34 1.88
C SER A 92 4.95 -4.55 3.40
N THR A 93 5.37 -3.54 4.16
CA THR A 93 5.43 -3.62 5.63
C THR A 93 4.05 -3.84 6.26
N PRO A 94 3.02 -3.02 5.97
CA PRO A 94 1.70 -3.26 6.52
C PRO A 94 1.06 -4.55 5.99
N LEU A 95 1.29 -4.90 4.72
CA LEU A 95 0.85 -6.17 4.14
C LEU A 95 1.34 -7.37 4.97
N LEU A 96 2.65 -7.42 5.27
CA LEU A 96 3.23 -8.47 6.11
C LEU A 96 2.68 -8.43 7.53
N LYS A 97 2.62 -7.24 8.14
CA LYS A 97 2.26 -7.06 9.55
C LYS A 97 0.81 -7.44 9.87
N TYR A 98 -0.13 -7.18 8.96
CA TYR A 98 -1.57 -7.29 9.25
C TYR A 98 -2.31 -8.36 8.44
N TRP A 99 -1.71 -8.87 7.36
CA TRP A 99 -2.34 -9.84 6.46
C TRP A 99 -1.41 -11.01 6.09
N ASP A 100 -0.29 -11.19 6.80
CA ASP A 100 0.66 -12.30 6.58
C ASP A 100 1.06 -12.48 5.10
N SER A 101 1.32 -11.35 4.42
CA SER A 101 1.64 -11.33 2.99
C SER A 101 0.51 -11.77 2.03
N ASN A 102 -0.74 -11.91 2.51
CA ASN A 102 -1.91 -12.20 1.70
C ASN A 102 -2.48 -10.91 1.07
N ILE A 103 -2.15 -10.71 -0.21
CA ILE A 103 -2.57 -9.51 -0.96
C ILE A 103 -4.09 -9.43 -1.14
N TYR A 104 -4.76 -10.59 -1.24
CA TYR A 104 -6.21 -10.65 -1.40
C TYR A 104 -6.91 -10.23 -0.12
N GLN A 105 -6.47 -10.69 1.06
CA GLN A 105 -7.06 -10.29 2.33
C GLN A 105 -6.96 -8.78 2.54
N MET A 106 -5.80 -8.17 2.25
CA MET A 106 -5.64 -6.71 2.33
C MET A 106 -6.62 -5.97 1.41
N LEU A 107 -6.81 -6.47 0.18
CA LEU A 107 -7.74 -5.88 -0.79
C LEU A 107 -9.20 -6.05 -0.36
N ASN A 108 -9.59 -7.27 -0.01
CA ASN A 108 -10.97 -7.61 0.38
C ASN A 108 -11.38 -6.92 1.67
N GLU A 109 -10.49 -6.76 2.65
CA GLU A 109 -10.84 -5.96 3.84
C GLU A 109 -10.97 -4.46 3.53
N THR A 110 -10.20 -3.96 2.57
CA THR A 110 -10.30 -2.56 2.14
C THR A 110 -11.55 -2.32 1.28
N TYR A 111 -11.95 -3.31 0.50
CA TYR A 111 -13.14 -3.32 -0.37
C TYR A 111 -13.97 -4.60 -0.18
N PRO A 112 -14.73 -4.71 0.92
CA PRO A 112 -15.45 -5.94 1.27
C PRO A 112 -16.36 -6.43 0.16
N ASN A 113 -16.16 -7.68 -0.26
CA ASN A 113 -16.98 -8.40 -1.23
C ASN A 113 -17.09 -7.73 -2.62
N ARG A 114 -16.18 -6.80 -2.96
CA ARG A 114 -16.16 -6.17 -4.29
C ARG A 114 -15.38 -6.96 -5.32
N ILE A 115 -14.31 -7.61 -4.89
CA ILE A 115 -13.41 -8.39 -5.73
C ILE A 115 -13.25 -9.76 -5.07
N ARG A 116 -13.48 -10.81 -5.83
CA ARG A 116 -13.29 -12.19 -5.42
C ARG A 116 -11.85 -12.60 -5.68
N GLU A 117 -11.34 -13.53 -4.88
CA GLU A 117 -9.93 -13.93 -4.94
C GLU A 117 -9.50 -14.41 -6.34
N TRP A 118 -10.38 -15.15 -7.02
CA TRP A 118 -10.14 -15.69 -8.36
C TRP A 118 -10.29 -14.67 -9.48
N GLU A 119 -10.70 -13.44 -9.19
CA GLU A 119 -10.73 -12.34 -10.17
C GLU A 119 -9.36 -11.65 -10.27
N LEU A 120 -8.46 -11.86 -9.29
CA LEU A 120 -7.09 -11.37 -9.36
C LEU A 120 -6.29 -12.14 -10.41
N LYS A 121 -5.37 -11.44 -11.08
CA LYS A 121 -4.44 -12.02 -12.08
C LYS A 121 -3.67 -13.24 -11.59
N ARG A 122 -3.39 -13.31 -10.28
CA ARG A 122 -2.73 -14.45 -9.64
C ARG A 122 -3.45 -14.79 -8.34
N VAL A 123 -3.67 -16.08 -8.13
CA VAL A 123 -4.13 -16.64 -6.87
C VAL A 123 -3.00 -17.45 -6.21
N PRO A 124 -3.02 -17.66 -4.88
CA PRO A 124 -2.06 -18.55 -4.21
C PRO A 124 -2.05 -19.95 -4.83
N ASN A 125 -0.91 -20.64 -4.80
CA ASN A 125 -0.78 -22.00 -5.35
C ASN A 125 -1.82 -22.97 -4.74
N GLU A 126 -2.10 -22.83 -3.45
CA GLU A 126 -3.08 -23.64 -2.72
C GLU A 126 -4.54 -23.29 -3.03
N PHE A 127 -4.81 -22.25 -3.83
CA PHE A 127 -6.18 -21.78 -4.05
C PHE A 127 -7.06 -22.83 -4.76
N TRP A 128 -6.51 -23.56 -5.74
CA TRP A 128 -7.21 -24.58 -6.53
C TRP A 128 -6.92 -26.01 -6.05
N ASN A 129 -6.67 -26.22 -4.76
CA ASN A 129 -6.33 -27.54 -4.20
C ASN A 129 -7.55 -28.45 -3.91
N ASN A 130 -8.78 -27.95 -4.11
CA ASN A 130 -10.01 -28.69 -3.82
C ASN A 130 -10.96 -28.72 -5.04
N LYS A 131 -11.31 -29.93 -5.51
CA LYS A 131 -12.18 -30.15 -6.68
C LYS A 131 -13.58 -29.56 -6.50
N GLU A 132 -14.21 -29.75 -5.35
CA GLU A 132 -15.56 -29.26 -5.07
C GLU A 132 -15.61 -27.74 -5.04
N LYS A 133 -14.64 -27.10 -4.38
CA LYS A 133 -14.44 -25.64 -4.40
C LYS A 133 -14.29 -25.14 -5.83
N SER A 134 -13.46 -25.82 -6.63
CA SER A 134 -13.21 -25.46 -8.03
C SER A 134 -14.48 -25.52 -8.88
N ILE A 135 -15.25 -26.61 -8.77
CA ILE A 135 -16.53 -26.77 -9.47
C ILE A 135 -17.55 -25.71 -9.01
N LYS A 136 -17.60 -25.41 -7.71
CA LYS A 136 -18.49 -24.38 -7.15
C LYS A 136 -18.18 -22.99 -7.70
N ILE A 137 -16.91 -22.64 -7.84
CA ILE A 137 -16.50 -21.36 -8.41
C ILE A 137 -16.77 -21.34 -9.92
N PHE A 138 -16.45 -22.41 -10.64
CA PHE A 138 -16.76 -22.52 -12.07
C PHE A 138 -18.24 -22.27 -12.37
N LYS A 139 -19.15 -22.88 -11.58
CA LYS A 139 -20.61 -22.65 -11.68
C LYS A 139 -21.03 -21.19 -11.43
N GLN A 140 -20.25 -20.42 -10.68
CA GLN A 140 -20.50 -18.98 -10.48
C GLN A 140 -20.01 -18.14 -11.65
N ILE A 141 -18.98 -18.59 -12.38
CA ILE A 141 -18.38 -17.87 -13.49
C ILE A 141 -19.23 -17.97 -14.76
N ILE A 142 -19.80 -19.16 -15.03
CA ILE A 142 -20.57 -19.42 -16.27
C ILE A 142 -22.06 -19.05 -16.19
N LYS A 143 -22.50 -18.53 -15.03
CA LYS A 143 -23.88 -18.10 -14.80
C LYS A 143 -24.09 -16.69 -15.34
#